data_AF-A0A1J1GXQ7-F1
#
_entry.id   AF-A0A1J1GXQ7-F1
#
_cell.length_a   1.000
_cell.length_b   1.000
_cell.length_c   1.000
_cell.angle_alpha   90.00
_cell.angle_beta   90.00
_cell.angle_gamma   90.00
#
_symmetry.space_group_name_H-M   'P 1'
#
loop_
_entity.id
_entity.type
_entity.pdbx_description
1 polymer ?
#
loop_
_entity_poly.entity_id
_entity_poly.type
_entity_poly.pdbx_seq_one_letter_code
_entity_poly.pdbx_strand_id
1 'polypeptide(L)'
;MLFLVLLYILLQCVSKLRNELPVKLQHDNFHSRTLIEYEHSEINNSKNEEYSIIIDREWKKEYNENRRCLYEIDKKLFWNWKKICIMNNIHYKWETERWNTWRELRNKMILKREEKNERDLTKFKNKNPNSNKIDLFIRKNKNSFKRFCKHIIKEWKIFLEKALKDWNEYKKQNATHGQQKKSDKIFKKYLKKYKTQIQKIKKEN
;
A
#
# COMPACT_ATOMS: atom_id res chain seq x y z
N MET A 1 -23.43 -59.30 -66.84
CA MET A 1 -24.02 -59.16 -65.48
C MET A 1 -22.97 -58.92 -64.38
N LEU A 2 -21.84 -59.63 -64.35
CA LEU A 2 -20.79 -59.45 -63.32
C LEU A 2 -20.22 -58.01 -63.20
N PHE A 3 -20.07 -57.30 -64.31
CA PHE A 3 -19.55 -55.92 -64.32
C PHE A 3 -20.46 -54.91 -63.61
N LEU A 4 -21.79 -55.09 -63.67
CA LEU A 4 -22.74 -54.18 -63.02
C LEU A 4 -22.77 -54.37 -61.50
N VAL A 5 -22.54 -55.61 -61.03
CA VAL A 5 -22.46 -55.93 -59.60
C VAL A 5 -21.19 -55.34 -58.98
N LEU A 6 -20.05 -55.45 -59.67
CA LEU A 6 -18.78 -54.83 -59.25
C LEU A 6 -18.88 -53.30 -59.18
N LEU A 7 -19.55 -52.67 -60.16
CA LEU A 7 -19.76 -51.22 -60.17
C LEU A 7 -20.63 -50.78 -58.99
N TYR A 8 -21.67 -51.55 -58.66
CA TYR A 8 -22.57 -51.26 -57.53
C TYR A 8 -21.86 -51.38 -56.18
N ILE A 9 -21.01 -52.40 -56.00
CA ILE A 9 -20.20 -52.57 -54.78
C ILE A 9 -19.21 -51.42 -54.61
N LEU A 10 -18.54 -51.01 -55.70
CA LEU A 10 -17.62 -49.86 -55.67
C LEU A 10 -18.37 -48.55 -55.36
N LEU A 11 -19.57 -48.34 -55.90
CA LEU A 11 -20.39 -47.16 -55.58
C LEU A 11 -20.80 -47.12 -54.11
N GLN A 12 -21.20 -48.27 -53.55
CA GLN A 12 -21.57 -48.42 -52.14
C GLN A 12 -20.35 -48.19 -51.22
N CYS A 13 -19.18 -48.71 -51.57
CA CYS A 13 -17.94 -48.50 -50.82
C CYS A 13 -17.49 -47.03 -50.85
N VAL A 14 -17.54 -46.37 -52.02
CA VAL A 14 -17.16 -44.95 -52.15
C VAL A 14 -18.13 -44.04 -51.39
N SER A 15 -19.44 -44.33 -51.42
CA SER A 15 -20.44 -43.56 -50.67
C SER A 15 -20.24 -43.68 -49.17
N LYS A 16 -19.93 -44.89 -48.67
CA LYS A 16 -19.63 -45.14 -47.26
C LYS A 16 -18.34 -44.44 -46.81
N LEU A 17 -17.27 -44.53 -47.61
CA LEU A 17 -16.00 -43.83 -47.33
C LEU A 17 -16.17 -42.30 -47.34
N ARG A 18 -16.96 -41.76 -48.28
CA ARG A 18 -17.21 -40.33 -48.44
C ARG A 18 -18.13 -39.75 -47.36
N ASN A 19 -18.96 -40.57 -46.72
CA ASN A 19 -19.82 -40.15 -45.61
C ASN A 19 -19.17 -40.33 -44.23
N GLU A 20 -18.24 -41.28 -44.08
CA GLU A 20 -17.49 -41.47 -42.83
C GLU A 20 -16.32 -40.48 -42.69
N LEU A 21 -15.68 -40.06 -43.79
CA LEU A 21 -14.55 -39.11 -43.78
C LEU A 21 -14.92 -37.70 -43.25
N PRO A 22 -16.05 -37.06 -43.64
CA PRO A 22 -16.47 -35.76 -43.13
C PRO A 22 -16.90 -35.81 -41.66
N VAL A 23 -17.51 -36.93 -41.21
CA VAL A 23 -17.94 -37.09 -39.81
C VAL A 23 -16.73 -37.25 -38.88
N LYS A 24 -15.70 -38.02 -39.29
CA LYS A 24 -14.43 -38.12 -38.56
C LYS A 24 -13.67 -36.79 -38.52
N LEU A 25 -13.57 -36.08 -39.65
CA LEU A 25 -12.94 -34.77 -39.72
C LEU A 25 -13.69 -33.68 -38.93
N GLN A 26 -15.02 -33.79 -38.80
CA GLN A 26 -15.80 -32.88 -37.94
C GLN A 26 -15.63 -33.19 -36.45
N HIS A 27 -15.52 -34.46 -36.06
CA HIS A 27 -15.26 -34.85 -34.67
C HIS A 27 -13.83 -34.47 -34.22
N ASP A 28 -12.83 -34.63 -35.09
CA ASP A 28 -11.44 -34.24 -34.83
C ASP A 28 -11.28 -32.71 -34.76
N ASN A 29 -12.01 -31.95 -35.58
CA ASN A 29 -12.04 -30.49 -35.48
C ASN A 29 -12.73 -29.99 -34.19
N PHE A 30 -13.75 -30.70 -33.70
CA PHE A 30 -14.38 -30.37 -32.43
C PHE A 30 -13.42 -30.62 -31.27
N HIS A 31 -12.79 -31.80 -31.22
CA HIS A 31 -11.80 -32.13 -30.19
C HIS A 31 -10.55 -31.27 -30.24
N SER A 32 -10.04 -30.89 -31.41
CA SER A 32 -8.88 -29.98 -31.51
C SER A 32 -9.23 -28.58 -30.99
N ARG A 33 -10.43 -28.06 -31.26
CA ARG A 33 -10.90 -26.79 -30.68
C ARG A 33 -11.06 -26.88 -29.17
N THR A 34 -11.59 -27.98 -28.64
CA THR A 34 -11.72 -28.18 -27.19
C THR A 34 -10.35 -28.33 -26.52
N LEU A 35 -9.38 -29.00 -27.15
CA LEU A 35 -8.01 -29.11 -26.66
C LEU A 35 -7.27 -27.77 -26.70
N ILE A 36 -7.41 -26.99 -27.78
CA ILE A 36 -6.82 -25.65 -27.89
C ILE A 36 -7.44 -24.69 -26.86
N GLU A 37 -8.76 -24.77 -26.63
CA GLU A 37 -9.44 -23.99 -25.58
C GLU A 37 -8.98 -24.41 -24.18
N TYR A 38 -8.79 -25.71 -23.94
CA TYR A 38 -8.30 -26.25 -22.67
C TYR A 38 -6.83 -25.89 -22.42
N GLU A 39 -5.94 -26.08 -23.40
CA GLU A 39 -4.53 -25.67 -23.36
C GLU A 39 -4.41 -24.15 -23.19
N HIS A 40 -5.21 -23.35 -23.91
CA HIS A 40 -5.27 -21.90 -23.66
C HIS A 40 -5.77 -21.58 -22.26
N SER A 41 -6.72 -22.33 -21.72
CA SER A 41 -7.22 -22.14 -20.36
C SER A 41 -6.15 -22.47 -19.31
N GLU A 42 -5.38 -23.56 -19.48
CA GLU A 42 -4.27 -23.93 -18.58
C GLU A 42 -3.08 -22.96 -18.68
N ILE A 43 -2.72 -22.52 -19.88
CA ILE A 43 -1.69 -21.51 -20.11
C ILE A 43 -2.12 -20.16 -19.51
N ASN A 44 -3.40 -19.80 -19.62
CA ASN A 44 -3.90 -18.56 -19.01
C ASN A 44 -3.99 -18.68 -17.48
N ASN A 45 -4.32 -19.85 -16.93
CA ASN A 45 -4.34 -20.10 -15.49
C ASN A 45 -2.92 -20.03 -14.89
N SER A 46 -1.93 -20.67 -15.50
CA SER A 46 -0.52 -20.60 -15.07
C SER A 46 0.06 -19.18 -15.14
N LYS A 47 -0.23 -18.43 -16.21
CA LYS A 47 0.16 -17.01 -16.32
C LYS A 47 -0.53 -16.13 -15.28
N ASN A 48 -1.81 -16.38 -14.98
CA ASN A 48 -2.54 -15.62 -13.96
C ASN A 48 -1.96 -15.87 -12.56
N GLU A 49 -1.54 -17.09 -12.24
CA GLU A 49 -0.85 -17.40 -10.99
C GLU A 49 0.52 -16.71 -10.90
N GLU A 50 1.31 -16.74 -11.98
CA GLU A 50 2.60 -16.07 -12.05
C GLU A 50 2.48 -14.55 -11.81
N TYR A 51 1.53 -13.89 -12.49
CA TYR A 51 1.30 -12.45 -12.30
C TYR A 51 0.80 -12.12 -10.90
N SER A 52 -0.01 -12.97 -10.28
CA SER A 52 -0.46 -12.78 -8.90
C SER A 52 0.73 -12.79 -7.91
N ILE A 53 1.67 -13.73 -8.08
CA ILE A 53 2.89 -13.83 -7.26
C ILE A 53 3.76 -12.58 -7.44
N ILE A 54 3.93 -12.10 -8.67
CA ILE A 54 4.68 -10.88 -8.96
C ILE A 54 4.05 -9.67 -8.28
N ILE A 55 2.72 -9.53 -8.38
CA ILE A 55 1.98 -8.43 -7.74
C ILE A 55 2.22 -8.45 -6.23
N ASP A 56 2.12 -9.61 -5.58
CA ASP A 56 2.31 -9.71 -4.13
C ASP A 56 3.72 -9.39 -3.69
N ARG A 57 4.72 -9.82 -4.47
CA ARG A 57 6.13 -9.50 -4.20
C ARG A 57 6.39 -8.00 -4.28
N GLU A 58 5.98 -7.37 -5.38
CA GLU A 58 6.19 -5.93 -5.58
C GLU A 58 5.37 -5.11 -4.57
N TRP A 59 4.13 -5.53 -4.28
CA TRP A 59 3.31 -4.89 -3.27
C TRP A 59 3.93 -4.96 -1.88
N LYS A 60 4.42 -6.12 -1.46
CA LYS A 60 5.07 -6.30 -0.16
C LYS A 60 6.32 -5.43 -0.03
N LYS A 61 7.12 -5.34 -1.09
CA LYS A 61 8.29 -4.45 -1.15
C LYS A 61 7.90 -3.00 -0.93
N GLU A 62 6.89 -2.53 -1.66
CA GLU A 62 6.42 -1.14 -1.51
C GLU A 62 5.72 -0.87 -0.19
N TYR A 63 4.98 -1.84 0.35
CA TYR A 63 4.40 -1.74 1.68
C TYR A 63 5.48 -1.52 2.74
N ASN A 64 6.56 -2.31 2.71
CA ASN A 64 7.67 -2.19 3.65
C ASN A 64 8.38 -0.84 3.52
N GLU A 65 8.64 -0.38 2.30
CA GLU A 65 9.27 0.93 2.08
C GLU A 65 8.38 2.07 2.56
N ASN A 66 7.06 1.98 2.34
CA ASN A 66 6.11 2.95 2.86
C ASN A 66 6.13 2.99 4.40
N ARG A 67 6.17 1.83 5.06
CA ARG A 67 6.26 1.74 6.53
C ARG A 67 7.54 2.38 7.06
N ARG A 68 8.68 2.10 6.42
CA ARG A 68 9.98 2.71 6.75
C ARG A 68 9.92 4.24 6.60
N CYS A 69 9.37 4.73 5.49
CA CYS A 69 9.25 6.17 5.25
C CYS A 69 8.34 6.85 6.29
N LEU A 70 7.21 6.23 6.66
CA LEU A 70 6.32 6.74 7.71
C LEU A 70 7.02 6.79 9.08
N TYR A 71 7.82 5.78 9.41
CA TYR A 71 8.61 5.77 10.63
C TYR A 71 9.62 6.94 10.67
N GLU A 72 10.34 7.18 9.57
CA GLU A 72 11.29 8.29 9.50
C GLU A 72 10.61 9.66 9.59
N ILE A 73 9.42 9.82 8.98
CA ILE A 73 8.60 11.02 9.15
C ILE A 73 8.21 11.18 10.62
N ASP A 74 7.65 10.15 11.25
CA ASP A 74 7.22 10.19 12.64
C ASP A 74 8.36 10.59 13.58
N LYS A 75 9.51 9.93 13.44
CA LYS A 75 10.73 10.24 14.20
C LYS A 75 11.13 11.71 14.06
N LYS A 76 11.12 12.26 12.84
CA LYS A 76 11.43 13.68 12.61
C LYS A 76 10.40 14.61 13.26
N LEU A 77 9.11 14.29 13.14
CA LEU A 77 8.03 15.09 13.74
C LEU A 77 8.11 15.06 15.28
N PHE A 78 8.38 13.91 15.88
CA PHE A 78 8.57 13.75 17.31
C PHE A 78 9.71 14.62 17.84
N TRP A 79 10.88 14.57 17.20
CA TRP A 79 12.02 15.37 17.66
C TRP A 79 11.79 16.86 17.46
N ASN A 80 11.11 17.26 16.38
CA ASN A 80 10.68 18.64 16.20
C ASN A 80 9.71 19.09 17.32
N TRP A 81 8.74 18.24 17.68
CA TRP A 81 7.83 18.48 18.79
C TRP A 81 8.58 18.68 20.10
N LYS A 82 9.48 17.75 20.47
CA LYS A 82 10.33 17.85 21.66
C LYS A 82 11.07 19.17 21.72
N LYS A 83 11.71 19.57 20.61
CA LYS A 83 12.45 20.83 20.52
C LYS A 83 11.53 22.03 20.79
N ILE A 84 10.35 22.06 20.16
CA ILE A 84 9.39 23.15 20.31
C ILE A 84 8.85 23.23 21.75
N CYS A 85 8.55 22.11 22.38
CA CYS A 85 8.10 22.06 23.77
C CYS A 85 9.14 22.64 24.72
N ILE A 86 10.41 22.30 24.53
CA ILE A 86 11.51 22.85 25.32
C ILE A 86 11.61 24.37 25.14
N MET A 87 11.56 24.85 23.89
CA MET A 87 11.66 26.29 23.58
C MET A 87 10.50 27.10 24.18
N ASN A 88 9.31 26.51 24.30
CA ASN A 88 8.10 27.19 24.77
C ASN A 88 7.76 26.92 26.25
N ASN A 89 8.69 26.29 26.99
CA ASN A 89 8.51 25.88 28.38
C ASN A 89 7.22 25.07 28.60
N ILE A 90 6.90 24.16 27.67
CA ILE A 90 5.69 23.34 27.73
C ILE A 90 5.84 22.26 28.82
N HIS A 91 4.83 22.13 29.67
CA HIS A 91 4.82 21.12 30.73
C HIS A 91 4.71 19.70 30.15
N TYR A 92 5.49 18.76 30.69
CA TYR A 92 5.63 17.40 30.15
C TYR A 92 4.31 16.63 30.02
N LYS A 93 3.37 16.82 30.96
CA LYS A 93 2.05 16.17 30.92
C LYS A 93 1.25 16.63 29.71
N TRP A 94 1.21 17.94 29.49
CA TRP A 94 0.51 18.55 28.36
C TRP A 94 1.19 18.18 27.03
N GLU A 95 2.52 18.22 27.00
CA GLU A 95 3.32 17.76 25.85
C GLU A 95 2.99 16.32 25.45
N THR A 96 2.93 15.40 26.42
CA THR A 96 2.68 13.98 26.19
C THR A 96 1.26 13.74 25.68
N GLU A 97 0.29 14.40 26.31
CA GLU A 97 -1.12 14.33 25.91
C GLU A 97 -1.31 14.79 24.46
N ARG A 98 -0.77 15.94 24.08
CA ARG A 98 -0.90 16.45 22.72
C ARG A 98 -0.15 15.62 21.69
N TRP A 99 1.01 15.08 22.05
CA TRP A 99 1.68 14.11 21.18
C TRP A 99 0.81 12.86 20.95
N ASN A 100 0.15 12.35 21.99
CA ASN A 100 -0.76 11.21 21.87
C ASN A 100 -1.94 11.51 20.96
N THR A 101 -2.57 12.68 21.11
CA THR A 101 -3.65 13.13 20.22
C THR A 101 -3.19 13.15 18.76
N TRP A 102 -2.00 13.70 18.49
CA TRP A 102 -1.43 13.70 17.14
C TRP A 102 -1.20 12.27 16.62
N ARG A 103 -0.63 11.38 17.44
CA ARG A 103 -0.40 9.99 17.05
C ARG A 103 -1.69 9.29 16.66
N GLU A 104 -2.77 9.49 17.42
CA GLU A 104 -4.08 8.92 17.12
C GLU A 104 -4.64 9.44 15.78
N LEU A 105 -4.60 10.76 15.56
CA LEU A 105 -5.04 11.37 14.30
C LEU A 105 -4.25 10.81 13.11
N ARG A 106 -2.93 10.75 13.24
CA ARG A 106 -2.06 10.16 12.22
C ARG A 106 -2.37 8.70 11.96
N ASN A 107 -2.52 7.89 13.02
CA ASN A 107 -2.80 6.46 12.87
C ASN A 107 -4.14 6.24 12.16
N LYS A 108 -5.17 7.05 12.44
CA LYS A 108 -6.43 7.02 11.70
C LYS A 108 -6.24 7.34 10.22
N MET A 109 -5.41 8.33 9.88
CA MET A 109 -5.09 8.66 8.48
C MET A 109 -4.35 7.53 7.76
N ILE A 110 -3.40 6.88 8.44
CA ILE A 110 -2.65 5.73 7.91
C ILE A 110 -3.59 4.55 7.66
N LEU A 111 -4.41 4.18 8.65
CA LEU A 111 -5.35 3.06 8.54
C LEU A 111 -6.32 3.26 7.36
N LYS A 112 -6.95 4.45 7.27
CA LYS A 112 -7.85 4.79 6.16
C LYS A 112 -7.20 4.63 4.79
N ARG A 113 -5.90 4.94 4.68
CA ARG A 113 -5.13 4.74 3.45
C ARG A 113 -4.83 3.27 3.20
N GLU A 114 -4.41 2.52 4.21
CA GLU A 114 -4.12 1.09 4.12
C GLU A 114 -5.35 0.32 3.64
N GLU A 115 -6.52 0.54 4.24
CA GLU A 115 -7.79 -0.06 3.81
C GLU A 115 -8.14 0.27 2.34
N LYS A 116 -7.93 1.53 1.93
CA LYS A 116 -8.16 1.93 0.54
C LYS A 116 -7.22 1.19 -0.40
N ASN A 117 -5.94 1.13 -0.04
CA ASN A 117 -4.92 0.47 -0.83
C ASN A 117 -5.17 -1.03 -0.98
N GLU A 118 -5.59 -1.70 0.08
CA GLU A 118 -5.99 -3.12 0.04
C GLU A 118 -7.17 -3.34 -0.90
N ARG A 119 -8.22 -2.51 -0.80
CA ARG A 119 -9.34 -2.57 -1.74
C ARG A 119 -8.91 -2.34 -3.19
N ASP A 120 -8.02 -1.38 -3.43
CA ASP A 120 -7.51 -1.07 -4.78
C ASP A 120 -6.64 -2.23 -5.31
N LEU A 121 -5.84 -2.88 -4.45
CA LEU A 121 -5.04 -4.06 -4.81
C LEU A 121 -5.94 -5.24 -5.18
N THR A 122 -6.93 -5.59 -4.36
CA THR A 122 -7.86 -6.69 -4.64
C THR A 122 -8.59 -6.46 -5.96
N LYS A 123 -9.09 -5.25 -6.19
CA LYS A 123 -9.71 -4.87 -7.47
C LYS A 123 -8.76 -4.96 -8.65
N PHE A 124 -7.47 -4.69 -8.44
CA PHE A 124 -6.46 -4.76 -9.49
C PHE A 124 -6.11 -6.21 -9.83
N LYS A 125 -5.95 -7.08 -8.83
CA LYS A 125 -5.70 -8.52 -9.02
C LYS A 125 -6.82 -9.20 -9.82
N ASN A 126 -8.08 -8.90 -9.50
CA ASN A 126 -9.24 -9.48 -10.19
C ASN A 126 -9.35 -9.11 -11.68
N LYS A 127 -8.52 -8.18 -12.17
CA LYS A 127 -8.49 -7.77 -13.59
C LYS A 127 -7.46 -8.54 -14.43
N ASN A 128 -6.79 -9.54 -13.85
CA ASN A 128 -5.74 -10.33 -14.50
C ASN A 128 -4.75 -9.45 -15.28
N PRO A 129 -4.03 -8.54 -14.60
CA PRO A 129 -3.18 -7.56 -15.25
C PRO A 129 -1.90 -8.21 -15.78
N ASN A 130 -1.41 -7.71 -16.92
CA ASN A 130 -0.10 -8.05 -17.44
C ASN A 130 1.02 -7.22 -16.75
N SER A 131 2.27 -7.58 -17.00
CA SER A 131 3.46 -6.91 -16.43
C SER A 131 3.43 -5.38 -16.54
N ASN A 132 3.16 -4.81 -17.71
CA ASN A 132 3.08 -3.35 -17.91
C ASN A 132 2.02 -2.68 -17.01
N LYS A 133 0.87 -3.33 -16.81
CA LYS A 133 -0.18 -2.84 -15.92
C LYS A 133 0.27 -2.90 -14.46
N ILE A 134 1.02 -3.93 -14.06
CA ILE A 134 1.56 -4.09 -12.70
C ILE A 134 2.53 -2.94 -12.40
N ASP A 135 3.50 -2.69 -13.28
CA ASP A 135 4.46 -1.59 -13.12
C ASP A 135 3.78 -0.23 -13.00
N LEU A 136 2.78 0.02 -13.84
CA LEU A 136 1.99 1.25 -13.79
C LEU A 136 1.23 1.38 -12.48
N PHE A 137 0.64 0.29 -11.97
CA PHE A 137 -0.06 0.27 -10.69
C PHE A 137 0.87 0.59 -9.52
N ILE A 138 2.04 -0.06 -9.46
CA ILE A 138 3.06 0.17 -8.43
C ILE A 138 3.57 1.61 -8.48
N ARG A 139 3.88 2.14 -9.68
CA ARG A 139 4.31 3.53 -9.86
C ARG A 139 3.24 4.54 -9.40
N LYS A 140 1.97 4.29 -9.72
CA LYS A 140 0.84 5.11 -9.24
C LYS A 140 0.74 5.05 -7.71
N ASN A 141 0.93 3.89 -7.10
CA ASN A 141 0.92 3.76 -5.64
C ASN A 141 2.05 4.57 -4.99
N LYS A 142 3.28 4.48 -5.49
CA LYS A 142 4.43 5.29 -5.04
C LYS A 142 4.13 6.78 -5.06
N ASN A 143 3.57 7.28 -6.17
CA ASN A 143 3.23 8.69 -6.31
C ASN A 143 2.10 9.11 -5.36
N SER A 144 1.09 8.25 -5.19
CA SER A 144 0.02 8.44 -4.21
C SER A 144 0.57 8.50 -2.77
N PHE A 145 1.51 7.62 -2.42
CA PHE A 145 2.17 7.62 -1.12
C PHE A 145 2.95 8.91 -0.86
N LYS A 146 3.75 9.39 -1.83
CA LYS A 146 4.46 10.67 -1.71
C LYS A 146 3.51 11.83 -1.40
N ARG A 147 2.34 11.88 -2.05
CA ARG A 147 1.31 12.89 -1.77
C ARG A 147 0.74 12.73 -0.36
N PHE A 148 0.50 11.51 0.08
CA PHE A 148 0.05 11.22 1.44
C PHE A 148 1.06 11.66 2.50
N CYS A 149 2.35 11.40 2.32
CA CYS A 149 3.40 11.90 3.23
C CYS A 149 3.40 13.43 3.32
N LYS A 150 3.29 14.13 2.18
CA LYS A 150 3.17 15.60 2.15
C LYS A 150 1.95 16.07 2.92
N HIS A 151 0.82 15.37 2.79
CA HIS A 151 -0.40 15.67 3.51
C HIS A 151 -0.23 15.48 5.03
N ILE A 152 0.35 14.37 5.51
CA ILE A 152 0.66 14.18 6.94
C ILE A 152 1.50 15.34 7.49
N ILE A 153 2.54 15.75 6.76
CA ILE A 153 3.40 16.87 7.19
C ILE A 153 2.62 18.19 7.24
N LYS A 154 1.69 18.42 6.30
CA LYS A 154 0.81 19.59 6.31
C LYS A 154 -0.12 19.58 7.54
N GLU A 155 -0.80 18.46 7.79
CA GLU A 155 -1.68 18.30 8.96
C GLU A 155 -0.92 18.47 10.27
N TRP A 156 0.32 17.97 10.33
CA TRP A 156 1.19 18.18 11.49
C TRP A 156 1.43 19.66 11.78
N LYS A 157 1.73 20.46 10.75
CA LYS A 157 1.97 21.91 10.92
C LYS A 157 0.74 22.61 11.48
N ILE A 158 -0.44 22.28 10.96
CA ILE A 158 -1.72 22.82 11.43
C ILE A 158 -1.96 22.43 12.90
N PHE A 159 -1.76 21.15 13.22
CA PHE A 159 -1.88 20.63 14.59
C PHE A 159 -0.93 21.35 15.54
N LEU A 160 0.33 21.51 15.14
CA LEU A 160 1.37 22.16 15.91
C LEU A 160 1.04 23.63 16.21
N GLU A 161 0.61 24.39 15.19
CA GLU A 161 0.20 25.78 15.35
C GLU A 161 -0.96 25.90 16.33
N LYS A 162 -1.97 25.04 16.21
CA LYS A 162 -3.10 24.99 17.14
C LYS A 162 -2.65 24.65 18.56
N ALA A 163 -1.81 23.63 18.72
CA ALA A 163 -1.28 23.24 20.02
C ALA A 163 -0.53 24.40 20.69
N LEU A 164 0.29 25.14 19.95
CA LEU A 164 1.01 26.29 20.51
C LEU A 164 0.07 27.44 20.92
N LYS A 165 -1.02 27.67 20.18
CA LYS A 165 -2.07 28.63 20.57
C LYS A 165 -2.75 28.17 21.86
N ASP A 166 -3.21 26.92 21.92
CA ASP A 166 -3.82 26.32 23.11
C ASP A 166 -2.90 26.44 24.34
N TRP A 167 -1.59 26.21 24.16
CA TRP A 167 -0.61 26.35 25.24
C TRP A 167 -0.46 27.80 25.71
N ASN A 168 -0.44 28.76 24.79
CA ASN A 168 -0.34 30.17 25.14
C ASN A 168 -1.59 30.66 25.88
N GLU A 169 -2.78 30.20 25.50
CA GLU A 169 -4.03 30.47 26.22
C GLU A 169 -4.03 29.84 27.62
N TYR A 170 -3.61 28.57 27.72
CA TYR A 170 -3.46 27.88 29.00
C TYR A 170 -2.51 28.62 29.94
N LYS A 171 -1.37 29.12 29.42
CA LYS A 171 -0.45 29.97 30.21
C LYS A 171 -1.11 31.26 30.68
N LYS A 172 -1.86 31.96 29.81
CA LYS A 172 -2.54 33.20 30.19
C LYS A 172 -3.55 32.98 31.32
N GLN A 173 -4.33 31.90 31.26
CA GLN A 173 -5.35 31.57 32.27
C GLN A 173 -4.74 31.15 33.62
N ASN A 174 -3.60 30.45 33.60
CA ASN A 174 -2.95 29.94 34.82
C ASN A 174 -1.87 30.85 35.39
N ALA A 175 -1.32 31.80 34.62
CA ALA A 175 -0.43 32.84 35.15
C ALA A 175 -1.14 33.74 36.18
N THR A 176 -2.47 33.83 36.10
CA THR A 176 -3.33 34.50 37.08
C THR A 176 -3.45 33.76 38.42
N HIS A 177 -3.02 32.49 38.56
CA HIS A 177 -3.10 31.70 39.80
C HIS A 177 -1.74 31.06 40.12
N GLY A 178 -1.04 31.59 41.12
CA GLY A 178 0.38 31.36 41.44
C GLY A 178 0.84 29.94 41.84
N GLN A 179 0.60 28.92 41.01
CA GLN A 179 1.01 27.53 41.26
C GLN A 179 2.27 27.06 40.48
N GLN A 180 3.03 27.96 39.86
CA GLN A 180 4.09 27.59 38.90
C GLN A 180 5.40 27.04 39.52
N LYS A 181 5.63 27.23 40.84
CA LYS A 181 6.96 27.00 41.46
C LYS A 181 7.43 25.54 41.57
N LYS A 182 6.55 24.54 41.59
CA LYS A 182 6.97 23.11 41.71
C LYS A 182 7.30 22.44 40.37
N SER A 183 6.66 22.85 39.27
CA SER A 183 6.87 22.28 37.92
C SER A 183 8.24 22.68 37.33
N ASP A 184 8.69 23.90 37.62
CA ASP A 184 9.93 24.47 37.06
C ASP A 184 11.20 23.72 37.49
N LYS A 185 11.20 23.08 38.66
CA LYS A 185 12.39 22.36 39.18
C LYS A 185 12.63 21.04 38.42
N ILE A 186 11.57 20.32 38.07
CA ILE A 186 11.64 19.08 37.28
C ILE A 186 11.97 19.42 35.82
N PHE A 187 11.35 20.45 35.27
CA PHE A 187 11.62 20.91 33.90
C PHE A 187 13.07 21.36 33.70
N LYS A 188 13.63 22.15 34.64
CA LYS A 188 15.06 22.56 34.63
C LYS A 188 16.02 21.37 34.62
N LYS A 189 15.71 20.28 35.33
CA LYS A 189 16.55 19.07 35.37
C LYS A 189 16.52 18.32 34.02
N TYR A 190 15.35 18.24 33.38
CA TYR A 190 15.19 17.66 32.03
C TYR A 190 15.91 18.49 30.95
N LEU A 191 15.75 19.81 30.98
CA LEU A 191 16.40 20.77 30.08
C LEU A 191 17.94 20.65 30.11
N LYS A 192 18.51 20.46 31.31
CA LYS A 192 19.95 20.30 31.50
C LYS A 192 20.46 19.03 30.82
N LYS A 193 19.79 17.89 31.04
CA LYS A 193 20.13 16.60 30.38
C LYS A 193 20.05 16.70 28.85
N TYR A 194 19.01 17.36 28.33
CA TYR A 194 18.77 17.43 26.89
C TYR A 194 19.77 18.36 26.18
N LYS A 195 20.14 19.50 26.78
CA LYS A 195 21.21 20.37 26.26
C LYS A 195 22.55 19.63 26.16
N THR A 196 22.89 18.79 27.14
CA THR A 196 24.11 17.97 27.11
C THR A 196 24.08 16.94 25.97
N GLN A 197 22.93 16.34 25.68
CA GLN A 197 22.78 15.38 24.57
C GLN A 197 22.92 16.07 23.20
N ILE A 198 22.31 17.24 23.00
CA ILE A 198 22.46 18.01 21.76
C ILE A 198 23.92 18.44 21.52
N GLN A 199 24.63 18.83 22.59
CA GLN A 199 26.05 19.19 22.49
C GLN A 199 26.95 18.01 22.13
N LYS A 200 26.60 16.79 22.54
CA LYS A 200 27.33 15.57 22.14
C LYS A 200 27.11 15.25 20.66
N ILE A 201 25.86 15.30 20.19
CA ILE A 201 25.52 15.06 18.78
C ILE A 201 26.23 16.06 17.84
N LYS A 202 26.44 17.30 18.29
CA LYS A 202 27.19 18.33 17.55
C LYS A 202 28.72 18.15 17.55
N LYS A 203 29.28 17.32 18.42
CA LYS A 203 30.73 17.05 18.48
C LYS A 203 31.13 15.78 17.71
N GLU A 204 30.15 14.95 17.35
CA GLU A 204 30.33 13.68 16.63
C GLU A 204 30.04 13.80 15.12
N ASN A 205 29.63 14.98 14.63
CA ASN A 205 29.56 15.36 13.22
C ASN A 205 30.52 16.52 12.95
#